data_AF-A0AAP4UD02-F1
#
_entry.id   AF-A0AAP4UD02-F1
#
_cell.length_a   1.000
_cell.length_b   1.000
_cell.length_c   1.000
_cell.angle_alpha   90.00
_cell.angle_beta   90.00
_cell.angle_gamma   90.00
#
_symmetry.space_group_name_H-M   'P 1'
#
loop_
_entity.id
_entity.type
_entity.pdbx_description
1 polymer ?
#
loop_
_entity_poly.entity_id
_entity_poly.type
_entity_poly.pdbx_seq_one_letter_code
_entity_poly.pdbx_strand_id
1 'polypeptide(L)'
;MRLTLVATFALAISSQAHASIEQQLANCASHTDKLDRLMCFDALAASVNTAVATQLPAAVPTTSTEATAVATTAVAANTPTTVAPAVASVFSTQAASTAEQEFGLKKNTAEKDEQTFGLKQVSEEEDDVRLYAEVSSVSKDPYGALIVKLSNDQTWKQVGTSRYKLKAGQTIYIEKGALSSFLLGSDDRNSTMRVKRVN
;
A
#
# COMPACT_ATOMS: atom_id res chain seq x y z
N MET A 1 -32.55 -8.78 -71.28
CA MET A 1 -32.70 -7.37 -70.85
C MET A 1 -32.23 -7.31 -69.41
N ARG A 2 -31.00 -6.88 -69.06
CA ARG A 2 -30.37 -5.55 -69.21
C ARG A 2 -31.27 -4.38 -68.79
N LEU A 3 -31.02 -3.84 -67.58
CA LEU A 3 -30.77 -2.42 -67.22
C LEU A 3 -30.93 -2.30 -65.68
N THR A 4 -29.87 -2.39 -64.87
CA THR A 4 -28.93 -1.34 -64.41
C THR A 4 -29.53 -0.19 -63.58
N LEU A 5 -28.99 -0.06 -62.36
CA LEU A 5 -28.58 1.16 -61.64
C LEU A 5 -29.66 2.17 -61.19
N VAL A 6 -29.82 2.33 -59.87
CA VAL A 6 -29.41 3.56 -59.16
C VAL A 6 -28.90 3.21 -57.77
N ALA A 7 -27.66 3.61 -57.50
CA ALA A 7 -27.02 3.64 -56.21
C ALA A 7 -27.47 4.90 -55.44
N THR A 8 -27.95 4.73 -54.21
CA THR A 8 -27.96 5.80 -53.20
C THR A 8 -27.48 5.25 -51.87
N PHE A 9 -26.15 5.08 -51.82
CA PHE A 9 -25.26 5.54 -50.76
C PHE A 9 -25.95 6.08 -49.49
N ALA A 10 -26.31 5.20 -48.56
CA ALA A 10 -26.53 5.58 -47.16
C ALA A 10 -25.19 5.47 -46.45
N LEU A 11 -24.47 6.58 -46.44
CA LEU A 11 -23.23 6.79 -45.72
C LEU A 11 -23.53 6.70 -44.21
N ALA A 12 -23.35 5.52 -43.61
CA ALA A 12 -23.27 5.40 -42.16
C ALA A 12 -21.94 6.01 -41.72
N ILE A 13 -21.98 7.28 -41.34
CA ILE A 13 -20.87 8.00 -40.72
C ILE A 13 -20.65 7.33 -39.35
N SER A 14 -19.64 6.47 -39.27
CA SER A 14 -19.04 6.10 -38.00
C SER A 14 -18.36 7.35 -37.46
N SER A 15 -19.05 8.09 -36.60
CA SER A 15 -18.39 9.07 -35.74
C SER A 15 -17.71 8.31 -34.60
N GLN A 16 -16.45 7.91 -34.78
CA GLN A 16 -15.59 7.70 -33.62
C GLN A 16 -15.36 9.05 -32.94
N ALA A 17 -16.28 9.41 -32.05
CA ALA A 17 -16.02 10.43 -31.05
C ALA A 17 -14.97 9.85 -30.12
N HIS A 18 -13.70 10.14 -30.38
CA HIS A 18 -12.65 9.98 -29.39
C HIS A 18 -12.95 11.01 -28.31
N ALA A 19 -13.81 10.65 -27.35
CA ALA A 19 -13.99 11.46 -26.16
C ALA A 19 -12.60 11.68 -25.56
N SER A 20 -12.21 12.94 -25.38
CA SER A 20 -10.91 13.24 -24.78
C SER A 20 -10.85 12.57 -23.41
N ILE A 21 -9.64 12.27 -22.92
CA ILE A 21 -9.47 11.67 -21.60
C ILE A 21 -10.19 12.52 -20.53
N GLU A 22 -10.26 13.84 -20.70
CA GLU A 22 -11.01 14.72 -19.80
C GLU A 22 -12.52 14.44 -19.83
N GLN A 23 -13.10 14.18 -21.00
CA GLN A 23 -14.52 13.82 -21.13
C GLN A 23 -14.84 12.45 -20.53
N GLN A 24 -13.94 11.47 -20.71
CA GLN A 24 -14.10 10.14 -20.10
C GLN A 24 -13.99 10.22 -18.57
N LEU A 25 -13.11 11.07 -18.05
CA LEU A 25 -13.00 11.32 -16.62
C LEU A 25 -14.24 12.01 -16.04
N ALA A 26 -14.79 13.01 -16.75
CA ALA A 26 -16.03 13.68 -16.36
C ALA A 26 -17.24 12.72 -16.37
N ASN A 27 -17.28 11.77 -17.31
CA ASN A 27 -18.32 10.76 -17.37
C ASN A 27 -18.25 9.82 -16.15
N CYS A 28 -17.07 9.30 -15.80
CA CYS A 28 -16.90 8.47 -14.61
C CYS A 28 -17.24 9.22 -13.30
N ALA A 29 -17.01 10.53 -13.24
CA ALA A 29 -17.36 11.35 -12.08
C ALA A 29 -18.87 11.56 -11.90
N SER A 30 -19.69 11.35 -12.94
CA SER A 30 -21.13 11.55 -12.90
C SER A 30 -21.91 10.38 -12.28
N HIS A 31 -21.26 9.23 -12.07
CA HIS A 31 -21.89 8.08 -11.43
C HIS A 31 -22.18 8.33 -9.95
N THR A 32 -23.43 8.08 -9.55
CA THR A 32 -23.91 8.26 -8.17
C THR A 32 -23.63 7.05 -7.28
N ASP A 33 -23.58 5.85 -7.87
CA ASP A 33 -23.24 4.64 -7.14
C ASP A 33 -21.71 4.56 -6.91
N LYS A 34 -21.32 4.29 -5.65
CA LYS A 34 -19.91 4.30 -5.23
C LYS A 34 -19.11 3.17 -5.89
N LEU A 35 -19.72 2.01 -6.08
CA LEU A 35 -19.04 0.86 -6.66
C LEU A 35 -18.90 1.04 -8.17
N ASP A 36 -19.95 1.47 -8.87
CA ASP A 36 -19.89 1.74 -10.32
C ASP A 36 -18.89 2.83 -10.67
N ARG A 37 -18.85 3.91 -9.87
CA ARG A 37 -17.88 4.99 -10.04
C ARG A 37 -16.44 4.48 -9.93
N LEU A 38 -16.17 3.61 -8.96
CA LEU A 38 -14.83 3.05 -8.73
C LEU A 38 -14.40 2.17 -9.91
N MET A 39 -15.29 1.27 -10.36
CA MET A 39 -15.02 0.40 -11.50
C MET A 39 -14.81 1.19 -12.80
N CYS A 40 -15.52 2.30 -13.00
CA CYS A 40 -15.34 3.17 -14.16
C CYS A 40 -13.94 3.79 -14.21
N PHE A 41 -13.44 4.31 -13.08
CA PHE A 41 -12.10 4.89 -13.03
C PHE A 41 -11.00 3.84 -13.23
N ASP A 42 -11.15 2.65 -12.64
CA ASP A 42 -10.17 1.57 -12.79
C ASP A 42 -10.05 1.11 -14.25
N ALA A 43 -11.18 0.99 -14.96
CA ALA A 43 -11.20 0.66 -16.38
C ALA A 43 -10.53 1.76 -17.25
N LEU A 44 -10.79 3.03 -16.94
CA LEU A 44 -10.16 4.16 -17.62
C LEU A 44 -8.64 4.16 -17.40
N ALA A 45 -8.18 3.92 -16.17
CA ALA A 45 -6.76 3.85 -15.83
C ALA A 45 -6.03 2.71 -16.57
N ALA A 46 -6.66 1.54 -16.71
CA ALA A 46 -6.10 0.41 -17.47
C ALA A 46 -5.90 0.76 -18.96
N SER A 47 -6.84 1.50 -19.54
CA SER A 47 -6.74 1.96 -20.94
C SER A 47 -5.60 2.96 -21.17
N VAL A 48 -5.38 3.90 -20.23
CA VAL A 48 -4.28 4.87 -20.29
C VAL A 48 -2.93 4.16 -20.13
N ASN A 49 -2.83 3.19 -19.23
CA ASN A 49 -1.59 2.46 -19.00
C ASN A 49 -1.14 1.65 -20.23
N THR A 50 -2.09 1.16 -21.01
CA THR A 50 -1.83 0.45 -22.28
C THR A 50 -1.38 1.41 -23.39
N ALA A 51 -1.92 2.64 -23.42
CA ALA A 51 -1.50 3.67 -24.37
C ALA A 51 -0.04 4.13 -24.12
N VAL A 52 0.39 4.21 -22.86
CA VAL A 52 1.77 4.58 -22.48
C VAL A 52 2.79 3.50 -22.85
N ALA A 53 2.41 2.22 -22.78
CA ALA A 53 3.29 1.10 -23.12
C ALA A 53 3.63 0.99 -24.62
N THR A 54 2.90 1.68 -25.50
CA THR A 54 3.11 1.61 -26.97
C THR A 54 4.08 2.68 -27.49
N GLN A 55 4.58 3.58 -26.63
CA GLN A 55 5.47 4.69 -27.04
C GLN A 55 6.94 4.50 -26.67
N LEU A 56 7.38 3.29 -26.30
CA LEU A 56 8.80 3.03 -26.00
C LEU A 56 9.52 2.44 -27.21
N PRO A 57 10.47 3.15 -27.85
CA PRO A 57 11.27 2.60 -28.94
C PRO A 57 12.21 1.51 -28.43
N ALA A 58 12.21 0.40 -29.16
CA ALA A 58 13.08 -0.76 -28.96
C ALA A 58 14.51 -0.50 -29.43
N ALA A 59 15.49 -0.74 -28.54
CA ALA A 59 16.85 -1.25 -28.78
C ALA A 59 17.55 -1.28 -27.39
N VAL A 60 18.29 -2.29 -26.93
CA VAL A 60 19.20 -3.27 -27.56
C VAL A 60 19.32 -4.49 -26.61
N PRO A 61 19.48 -5.73 -27.10
CA PRO A 61 19.66 -6.91 -26.26
C PRO A 61 21.12 -7.07 -25.79
N THR A 62 21.31 -7.47 -24.53
CA THR A 62 22.57 -8.09 -24.11
C THR A 62 22.29 -9.30 -23.23
N THR A 63 22.67 -10.43 -23.79
CA THR A 63 22.79 -11.78 -23.23
C THR A 63 23.60 -11.82 -21.93
N SER A 64 23.12 -12.58 -20.94
CA SER A 64 24.00 -13.36 -20.06
C SER A 64 23.28 -14.60 -19.55
N THR A 65 23.63 -15.71 -20.16
CA THR A 65 23.58 -17.07 -19.64
C THR A 65 24.27 -17.13 -18.28
N GLU A 66 23.70 -17.87 -17.30
CA GLU A 66 24.28 -19.11 -16.78
C GLU A 66 23.46 -19.67 -15.62
N ALA A 67 23.17 -20.97 -15.73
CA ALA A 67 22.51 -21.80 -14.74
C ALA A 67 23.56 -22.40 -13.80
N THR A 68 23.21 -22.68 -12.54
CA THR A 68 23.67 -23.89 -11.83
C THR A 68 22.72 -24.20 -10.67
N ALA A 69 22.36 -25.49 -10.59
CA ALA A 69 21.43 -26.13 -9.69
C ALA A 69 21.98 -26.38 -8.29
N VAL A 70 21.10 -26.51 -7.29
CA VAL A 70 21.23 -27.51 -6.22
C VAL A 70 19.84 -27.99 -5.80
N ALA A 71 19.65 -29.30 -5.82
CA ALA A 71 18.49 -30.01 -5.29
C ALA A 71 18.76 -30.44 -3.84
N THR A 72 17.77 -30.30 -2.95
CA THR A 72 17.65 -31.16 -1.77
C THR A 72 16.20 -31.33 -1.33
N THR A 73 15.83 -32.59 -1.18
CA THR A 73 14.62 -33.22 -0.65
C THR A 73 14.33 -32.94 0.82
N ALA A 74 13.04 -32.89 1.19
CA ALA A 74 12.52 -33.51 2.41
C ALA A 74 11.02 -33.82 2.29
N VAL A 75 10.64 -35.01 2.75
CA VAL A 75 9.37 -35.73 2.63
C VAL A 75 8.69 -35.84 4.01
N ALA A 76 7.37 -35.98 4.01
CA ALA A 76 6.49 -36.55 5.06
C ALA A 76 6.28 -35.72 6.34
N ALA A 77 5.16 -35.82 7.07
CA ALA A 77 3.79 -36.32 6.90
C ALA A 77 3.08 -35.99 8.24
N ASN A 78 1.77 -36.25 8.33
CA ASN A 78 0.98 -36.50 9.54
C ASN A 78 -0.09 -35.44 9.88
N THR A 79 -1.29 -35.63 9.31
CA THR A 79 -2.56 -35.64 10.06
C THR A 79 -2.59 -36.87 11.01
N PRO A 80 -3.50 -37.06 12.01
CA PRO A 80 -4.82 -36.43 12.19
C PRO A 80 -5.30 -36.20 13.66
N THR A 81 -6.53 -35.68 13.78
CA THR A 81 -7.55 -35.97 14.83
C THR A 81 -7.38 -35.44 16.26
N THR A 82 -8.30 -34.55 16.66
CA THR A 82 -8.85 -34.53 18.03
C THR A 82 -10.37 -34.28 18.01
N VAL A 83 -11.08 -35.38 18.25
CA VAL A 83 -12.35 -35.62 18.97
C VAL A 83 -13.19 -34.42 19.47
N ALA A 84 -14.38 -34.24 18.86
CA ALA A 84 -15.74 -34.49 19.38
C ALA A 84 -16.23 -33.86 20.73
N PRO A 85 -17.56 -33.82 21.01
CA PRO A 85 -18.31 -32.60 21.34
C PRO A 85 -18.81 -32.53 22.80
N ALA A 86 -19.18 -31.34 23.27
CA ALA A 86 -19.98 -31.19 24.49
C ALA A 86 -21.06 -30.12 24.30
N VAL A 87 -22.29 -30.62 24.25
CA VAL A 87 -23.57 -29.91 24.26
C VAL A 87 -23.92 -29.47 25.67
N ALA A 88 -24.29 -28.21 25.87
CA ALA A 88 -25.30 -27.76 26.85
C ALA A 88 -25.41 -26.22 26.83
N SER A 89 -26.43 -25.69 26.15
CA SER A 89 -27.22 -24.59 26.72
C SER A 89 -28.56 -24.53 25.99
N VAL A 90 -29.61 -24.83 26.75
CA VAL A 90 -31.00 -24.84 26.32
C VAL A 90 -31.63 -23.47 26.58
N PHE A 91 -32.32 -22.98 25.55
CA PHE A 91 -33.53 -22.15 25.55
C PHE A 91 -33.72 -21.05 26.61
N SER A 92 -33.74 -19.81 26.12
CA SER A 92 -34.71 -18.80 26.54
C SER A 92 -35.36 -18.13 25.32
N THR A 93 -36.66 -18.38 25.17
CA THR A 93 -37.74 -17.51 24.66
C THR A 93 -37.52 -16.02 25.02
N GLN A 94 -38.03 -14.97 24.36
CA GLN A 94 -38.98 -14.73 23.26
C GLN A 94 -39.14 -13.19 23.17
N ALA A 95 -39.54 -12.69 21.98
CA ALA A 95 -40.13 -11.37 21.67
C ALA A 95 -39.22 -10.12 21.78
N ALA A 96 -38.90 -9.38 20.72
CA ALA A 96 -39.78 -8.66 19.79
C ALA A 96 -40.70 -7.63 20.48
N SER A 97 -40.15 -6.46 20.83
CA SER A 97 -40.80 -5.15 20.71
C SER A 97 -39.78 -4.04 20.97
N THR A 98 -39.97 -2.88 20.34
CA THR A 98 -39.17 -1.64 20.50
C THR A 98 -38.04 -1.45 19.50
N ALA A 99 -38.36 -1.58 18.20
CA ALA A 99 -37.64 -0.89 17.14
C ALA A 99 -38.31 0.46 16.87
N GLU A 100 -38.39 1.35 17.88
CA GLU A 100 -39.06 2.65 17.76
C GLU A 100 -38.79 3.53 18.99
N GLN A 101 -37.52 3.72 19.37
CA GLN A 101 -37.16 4.63 20.48
C GLN A 101 -35.66 4.96 20.56
N GLU A 102 -34.98 5.24 19.45
CA GLU A 102 -33.61 5.79 19.54
C GLU A 102 -33.29 6.81 18.44
N PHE A 103 -34.27 7.67 18.13
CA PHE A 103 -34.09 8.80 17.21
C PHE A 103 -34.32 10.15 17.90
N GLY A 104 -33.79 10.34 19.12
CA GLY A 104 -34.15 11.55 19.87
C GLY A 104 -33.22 12.05 20.97
N LEU A 105 -32.08 11.41 21.26
CA LEU A 105 -31.21 11.88 22.34
C LEU A 105 -29.71 11.75 22.04
N LYS A 106 -29.28 12.27 20.89
CA LYS A 106 -27.89 12.68 20.66
C LYS A 106 -27.83 14.20 20.47
N LYS A 107 -28.19 14.94 21.53
CA LYS A 107 -27.65 16.28 21.72
C LYS A 107 -26.27 16.10 22.33
N ASN A 108 -25.29 16.85 21.83
CA ASN A 108 -23.88 16.93 22.22
C ASN A 108 -22.89 16.09 21.38
N THR A 109 -22.99 16.14 20.05
CA THR A 109 -21.83 15.89 19.16
C THR A 109 -21.99 16.68 17.86
N ALA A 110 -22.22 18.00 17.97
CA ALA A 110 -22.27 18.89 16.81
C ALA A 110 -21.37 20.12 16.96
N GLU A 111 -20.77 20.36 18.14
CA GLU A 111 -19.87 21.50 18.37
C GLU A 111 -18.39 21.16 18.13
N LYS A 112 -18.04 19.89 17.88
CA LYS A 112 -16.64 19.45 17.66
C LYS A 112 -16.23 19.38 16.19
N ASP A 113 -17.15 19.62 15.26
CA ASP A 113 -16.89 19.43 13.84
C ASP A 113 -16.41 20.72 13.16
N GLU A 114 -16.82 21.90 13.64
CA GLU A 114 -16.39 23.19 13.06
C GLU A 114 -14.96 23.59 13.42
N GLN A 115 -14.42 23.11 14.55
CA GLN A 115 -13.03 23.37 14.95
C GLN A 115 -12.02 22.40 14.33
N THR A 116 -12.50 21.37 13.62
CA THR A 116 -11.66 20.28 13.07
C THR A 116 -11.52 20.38 11.55
N PHE A 117 -12.26 21.27 10.89
CA PHE A 117 -12.13 21.52 9.46
C PHE A 117 -10.80 22.23 9.16
N GLY A 118 -9.84 21.52 8.58
CA GLY A 118 -8.52 22.05 8.23
C GLY A 118 -7.38 21.65 9.18
N LEU A 119 -7.69 20.98 10.29
CA LEU A 119 -6.67 20.28 11.08
C LEU A 119 -6.55 18.88 10.49
N LYS A 120 -5.38 18.55 9.92
CA LYS A 120 -5.05 17.14 9.62
C LYS A 120 -5.20 16.40 10.94
N GLN A 121 -6.19 15.50 11.03
CA GLN A 121 -6.19 14.51 12.09
C GLN A 121 -4.96 13.65 11.83
N VAL A 122 -3.89 13.99 12.55
CA VAL A 122 -2.75 13.11 12.70
C VAL A 122 -3.33 11.93 13.46
N SER A 123 -3.72 10.89 12.74
CA SER A 123 -3.96 9.60 13.36
C SER A 123 -2.66 9.23 14.06
N GLU A 124 -2.71 9.05 15.37
CA GLU A 124 -1.56 8.65 16.19
C GLU A 124 -0.95 7.34 15.66
N GLU A 125 -1.73 6.56 14.91
CA GLU A 125 -1.34 5.36 14.17
C GLU A 125 -0.36 5.63 13.00
N GLU A 126 -0.35 6.83 12.38
CA GLU A 126 0.59 7.18 11.29
C GLU A 126 2.01 7.49 11.81
N ASP A 127 2.15 7.91 13.07
CA ASP A 127 3.43 8.32 13.65
C ASP A 127 4.25 7.12 14.20
N ASP A 128 3.60 5.97 14.43
CA ASP A 128 4.23 4.74 14.96
C ASP A 128 4.73 3.77 13.88
N VAL A 129 4.88 4.23 12.63
CA VAL A 129 5.39 3.39 11.53
C VAL A 129 6.88 3.10 11.73
N ARG A 130 7.18 1.89 12.19
CA ARG A 130 8.54 1.35 12.33
C ARG A 130 8.92 0.47 11.14
N LEU A 131 10.09 0.74 10.58
CA LEU A 131 10.74 -0.11 9.57
C LEU A 131 11.76 -1.02 10.24
N TYR A 132 11.55 -2.32 10.19
CA TYR A 132 12.48 -3.32 10.72
C TYR A 132 13.49 -3.76 9.67
N ALA A 133 14.76 -3.89 10.07
CA ALA A 133 15.85 -4.37 9.23
C ALA A 133 16.95 -5.04 10.06
N GLU A 134 17.75 -5.88 9.41
CA GLU A 134 18.92 -6.50 10.02
C GLU A 134 20.18 -5.69 9.69
N VAL A 135 21.09 -5.57 10.66
CA VAL A 135 22.37 -4.89 10.47
C VAL A 135 23.37 -5.81 9.77
N SER A 136 23.76 -5.45 8.55
CA SER A 136 24.80 -6.13 7.79
C SER A 136 26.20 -5.81 8.34
N SER A 137 26.49 -4.52 8.60
CA SER A 137 27.78 -4.13 9.18
C SER A 137 27.70 -2.79 9.92
N VAL A 138 28.66 -2.58 10.82
CA VAL A 138 28.80 -1.36 11.62
C VAL A 138 30.24 -0.89 11.53
N SER A 139 30.44 0.35 11.10
CA SER A 139 31.75 0.99 11.00
C SER A 139 31.71 2.40 11.61
N LYS A 140 32.87 3.06 11.69
CA LYS A 140 32.98 4.45 12.14
C LYS A 140 33.70 5.28 11.08
N ASP A 141 33.25 6.50 10.89
CA ASP A 141 33.97 7.46 10.06
C ASP A 141 35.21 8.03 10.80
N PRO A 142 36.09 8.78 10.10
CA PRO A 142 37.25 9.40 10.72
C PRO A 142 36.92 10.37 11.87
N TYR A 143 35.70 10.89 11.91
CA TYR A 143 35.20 11.78 12.96
C TYR A 143 34.52 11.02 14.11
N GLY A 144 34.49 9.67 14.06
CA GLY A 144 33.94 8.81 15.08
C GLY A 144 32.43 8.58 15.03
N ALA A 145 31.73 9.10 14.01
CA ALA A 145 30.30 8.86 13.80
C ALA A 145 30.05 7.44 13.28
N LEU A 146 29.03 6.77 13.83
CA LEU A 146 28.68 5.41 13.44
C LEU A 146 28.05 5.38 12.03
N ILE A 147 28.50 4.45 11.20
CA ILE A 147 27.92 4.14 9.89
C ILE A 147 27.40 2.70 9.96
N VAL A 148 26.11 2.54 9.73
CA VAL A 148 25.39 1.27 9.81
C VAL A 148 24.93 0.90 8.41
N LYS A 149 25.37 -0.25 7.90
CA LYS A 149 24.85 -0.83 6.67
C LYS A 149 23.82 -1.90 7.03
N LEU A 150 22.66 -1.83 6.42
CA LEU A 150 21.56 -2.77 6.61
C LEU A 150 21.58 -3.87 5.55
N SER A 151 20.86 -4.95 5.79
CA SER A 151 20.73 -6.10 4.87
C SER A 151 20.03 -5.74 3.55
N ASN A 152 19.26 -4.66 3.52
CA ASN A 152 18.62 -4.12 2.31
C ASN A 152 19.51 -3.11 1.56
N ASP A 153 20.83 -3.20 1.74
CA ASP A 153 21.87 -2.32 1.20
C ASP A 153 21.78 -0.83 1.58
N GLN A 154 20.83 -0.43 2.43
CA GLN A 154 20.75 0.94 2.89
C GLN A 154 21.86 1.24 3.90
N THR A 155 22.48 2.41 3.75
CA THR A 155 23.51 2.89 4.69
C THR A 155 23.00 4.11 5.45
N TRP A 156 23.18 4.08 6.76
CA TRP A 156 22.69 5.10 7.69
C TRP A 156 23.85 5.60 8.55
N LYS A 157 24.01 6.92 8.62
CA LYS A 157 25.04 7.59 9.42
C LYS A 157 24.43 8.25 10.64
N GLN A 158 25.08 8.11 11.79
CA GLN A 158 24.73 8.80 13.02
C GLN A 158 24.77 10.32 12.84
N VAL A 159 23.74 11.00 13.35
CA VAL A 159 23.64 12.46 13.42
C VAL A 159 23.49 12.87 14.88
N GLY A 160 24.59 13.34 15.48
CA GLY A 160 24.65 13.77 16.87
C GLY A 160 25.67 12.98 17.69
N THR A 161 25.64 13.15 19.01
CA THR A 161 26.66 12.61 19.94
C THR A 161 26.19 11.39 20.74
N SER A 162 24.95 10.95 20.56
CA SER A 162 24.38 9.82 21.29
C SER A 162 25.21 8.56 21.09
N ARG A 163 25.61 7.92 22.19
CA ARG A 163 26.34 6.65 22.11
C ARG A 163 25.34 5.50 21.98
N TYR A 164 25.51 4.71 20.93
CA TYR A 164 24.71 3.53 20.70
C TYR A 164 25.62 2.38 20.22
N LYS A 165 25.44 1.20 20.82
CA LYS A 165 26.26 0.02 20.52
C LYS A 165 25.44 -0.91 19.67
N LEU A 166 25.91 -1.15 18.44
CA LEU A 166 25.32 -2.08 17.50
C LEU A 166 26.28 -3.22 17.21
N LYS A 167 25.72 -4.40 16.93
CA LYS A 167 26.45 -5.55 16.41
C LYS A 167 25.89 -5.90 15.03
N ALA A 168 26.73 -6.47 14.17
CA ALA A 168 26.24 -7.09 12.94
C ALA A 168 25.34 -8.29 13.29
N GLY A 169 24.30 -8.53 12.48
CA GLY A 169 23.27 -9.55 12.70
C GLY A 169 22.17 -9.15 13.67
N GLN A 170 22.18 -7.92 14.21
CA GLN A 170 21.13 -7.46 15.11
C GLN A 170 19.93 -6.91 14.31
N THR A 171 18.71 -7.27 14.73
CA THR A 171 17.48 -6.65 14.23
C THR A 171 17.29 -5.29 14.89
N ILE A 172 17.11 -4.27 14.06
CA ILE A 172 16.87 -2.89 14.47
C ILE A 172 15.57 -2.38 13.84
N TYR A 173 15.02 -1.32 14.43
CA TYR A 173 13.96 -0.56 13.80
C TYR A 173 14.43 0.86 13.48
N ILE A 174 13.84 1.43 12.44
CA ILE A 174 13.98 2.82 12.06
C ILE A 174 12.59 3.45 12.03
N GLU A 175 12.43 4.57 12.73
CA GLU A 175 11.18 5.33 12.78
C GLU A 175 11.43 6.80 12.43
N LYS A 176 10.36 7.48 12.03
CA LYS A 176 10.42 8.89 11.68
C LYS A 176 10.65 9.71 12.95
N GLY A 177 11.71 10.52 12.97
CA GLY A 177 11.99 11.47 14.04
C GLY A 177 11.55 12.89 13.67
N ALA A 178 11.65 13.79 14.64
CA ALA A 178 11.46 15.23 14.41
C ALA A 178 12.50 15.80 13.42
N LEU A 179 12.19 16.95 12.80
CA LEU A 179 13.12 17.73 11.96
C LEU A 179 13.72 16.95 10.78
N SER A 180 12.93 16.11 10.12
CA SER A 180 13.36 15.28 8.98
C SER A 180 14.53 14.33 9.31
N SER A 181 14.68 13.98 10.58
CA SER A 181 15.63 12.97 11.04
C SER A 181 14.95 11.63 11.23
N PHE A 182 15.74 10.56 11.30
CA PHE A 182 15.24 9.22 11.62
C PHE A 182 15.86 8.77 12.94
N LEU A 183 15.11 7.98 13.71
CA LEU A 183 15.60 7.34 14.92
C LEU A 183 15.84 5.87 14.63
N LEU A 184 17.00 5.37 15.05
CA LEU A 184 17.35 3.96 15.00
C LEU A 184 17.35 3.42 16.43
N GLY A 185 16.65 2.31 16.64
CA GLY A 185 16.57 1.62 17.92
C GLY A 185 16.47 0.11 17.76
N SER A 186 16.26 -0.59 18.86
CA SER A 186 16.05 -2.04 18.93
C SER A 186 15.01 -2.34 20.00
N ASP A 187 14.16 -3.35 19.85
CA ASP A 187 13.14 -3.65 20.86
C ASP A 187 13.74 -4.10 22.21
N ASP A 188 14.96 -4.65 22.18
CA ASP A 188 15.69 -5.08 23.37
C ASP A 188 16.09 -3.92 24.32
N ARG A 189 16.06 -2.67 23.85
CA ARG A 189 16.56 -1.52 24.62
C ARG A 189 15.82 -0.22 24.30
N ASN A 190 15.47 0.52 25.33
CA ASN A 190 14.76 1.81 25.27
C ASN A 190 15.58 3.03 24.76
N SER A 191 16.78 2.80 24.23
CA SER A 191 17.63 3.90 23.74
C SER A 191 17.56 3.96 22.22
N THR A 192 17.57 5.17 21.67
CA THR A 192 17.62 5.38 20.22
C THR A 192 18.80 6.27 19.85
N MET A 193 19.19 6.22 18.59
CA MET A 193 20.21 7.08 17.99
C MET A 193 19.64 7.75 16.76
N ARG A 194 19.84 9.07 16.64
CA ARG A 194 19.43 9.80 15.46
C ARG A 194 20.37 9.48 14.29
N VAL A 195 19.79 9.17 13.14
CA VAL A 195 20.50 8.78 11.92
C VAL A 195 19.97 9.53 10.71
N LYS A 196 20.81 9.61 9.68
CA LYS A 196 20.46 10.10 8.35
C LYS A 196 20.98 9.12 7.31
N ARG A 197 20.17 8.86 6.29
CA ARG A 197 20.54 8.00 5.18
C ARG A 197 21.70 8.64 4.41
N VAL A 198 22.71 7.84 4.10
CA VAL A 198 23.84 8.22 3.25
C VAL A 198 23.84 7.28 2.05
N ASN A 199 24.00 7.85 0.85
CA ASN A 199 24.10 7.10 -0.40
C ASN A 199 25.57 7.02 -0.82
#